data_AF-A0A4R9I767-F1
#
_entry.id   AF-A0A4R9I767-F1
#
_cell.length_a   1.000
_cell.length_b   1.000
_cell.length_c   1.000
_cell.angle_alpha   90.00
_cell.angle_beta   90.00
_cell.angle_gamma   90.00
#
_symmetry.space_group_name_H-M   'P 1'
#
loop_
_entity.id
_entity.type
_entity.pdbx_description
1 polymer ?
#
loop_
_entity_poly.entity_id
_entity_poly.type
_entity_poly.pdbx_seq_one_letter_code
_entity_poly.pdbx_strand_id
1 'polypeptide(L)'
;MKIKFSNRVSLSIISFLISFIVFNCKTLETRLLDPANSAEEKEQTLVGFLLLDDEKSDAKASATLEVTVQALDASNFSINMVTEKEGDKVKDAVPMPSEILYHEEEELSYVTYSKFIKNTFAGFVLDSNKEYYIGRMSWSRYCGDRCKTLLNLSLEPQISYDTLKIKGKPGEIVFLGVYMINAIQDKESKSFFSNKVKIKPEFEKIEKDSPIWNKKFPNYIQSHLFDSESGINEKSAEIKFLLNIINVQKKGYWKEKAEKRLNELLKS
;
A
#
# COMPACT_ATOMS: atom_id res chain seq x y z
N MET A 1 43.58 58.68 -5.89
CA MET A 1 43.31 57.49 -6.72
C MET A 1 42.27 56.64 -6.00
N LYS A 2 41.00 56.66 -6.43
CA LYS A 2 39.90 55.91 -5.79
C LYS A 2 39.76 54.56 -6.48
N ILE A 3 40.10 53.48 -5.77
CA ILE A 3 39.95 52.11 -6.27
C ILE A 3 38.46 51.74 -6.18
N LYS A 4 37.78 51.67 -7.33
CA LYS A 4 36.43 51.11 -7.44
C LYS A 4 36.56 49.58 -7.42
N PHE A 5 36.35 48.96 -6.26
CA PHE A 5 36.19 47.51 -6.19
C PHE A 5 34.89 47.09 -6.87
N SER A 6 35.00 46.11 -7.77
CA SER A 6 33.93 45.61 -8.62
C SER A 6 32.87 44.84 -7.82
N ASN A 7 31.67 45.42 -7.68
CA ASN A 7 30.50 44.78 -7.07
C ASN A 7 29.97 43.55 -7.84
N ARG A 8 30.55 43.17 -8.99
CA ARG A 8 30.06 42.04 -9.80
C ARG A 8 30.61 40.67 -9.40
N VAL A 9 31.78 40.61 -8.76
CA VAL A 9 32.39 39.32 -8.35
C VAL A 9 31.71 38.76 -7.08
N SER A 10 31.17 39.64 -6.24
CA SER A 10 30.47 39.28 -4.99
C SER A 10 29.16 38.51 -5.22
N LEU A 11 28.32 38.95 -6.18
CA LEU A 11 27.03 38.29 -6.43
C LEU A 11 27.16 36.88 -7.02
N SER A 12 28.15 36.64 -7.87
CA SER A 12 28.33 35.32 -8.51
C SER A 12 28.81 34.26 -7.52
N ILE A 13 29.65 34.63 -6.54
CA ILE A 13 30.14 33.72 -5.49
C ILE A 13 28.99 33.38 -4.52
N ILE A 14 28.15 34.35 -4.17
CA ILE A 14 26.98 34.13 -3.31
C ILE A 14 25.94 33.24 -4.01
N SER A 15 25.69 33.44 -5.31
CA SER A 15 24.79 32.58 -6.09
C SER A 15 25.31 31.12 -6.19
N PHE A 16 26.62 30.94 -6.34
CA PHE A 16 27.26 29.63 -6.37
C PHE A 16 27.20 28.93 -5.00
N LEU A 17 27.44 29.66 -3.90
CA LEU A 17 27.31 29.16 -2.53
C LEU A 17 25.86 28.80 -2.15
N ILE A 18 24.87 29.61 -2.55
CA ILE A 18 23.46 29.31 -2.32
C ILE A 18 23.09 28.04 -3.09
N SER A 19 23.54 27.89 -4.35
CA SER A 19 23.29 26.68 -5.15
C SER A 19 23.84 25.42 -4.47
N PHE A 20 25.04 25.46 -3.89
CA PHE A 20 25.61 24.31 -3.15
C PHE A 20 24.83 23.95 -1.88
N ILE A 21 24.16 24.91 -1.23
CA ILE A 21 23.39 24.65 0.00
C ILE A 21 22.02 24.01 -0.33
N VAL A 22 21.42 24.28 -1.50
CA VAL A 22 20.12 23.68 -1.88
C VAL A 22 20.24 22.21 -2.32
N PHE A 23 21.44 21.73 -2.69
CA PHE A 23 21.61 20.36 -3.19
C PHE A 23 21.77 19.27 -2.12
N ASN A 24 21.87 19.61 -0.82
CA ASN A 24 21.96 18.61 0.25
C ASN A 24 20.58 18.33 0.88
N CYS A 25 19.56 18.10 0.03
CA CYS A 25 18.29 17.58 0.52
C CYS A 25 18.49 16.10 0.89
N LYS A 26 18.61 15.83 2.19
CA LYS A 26 18.75 14.48 2.76
C LYS A 26 17.49 13.67 2.41
N THR A 27 17.63 12.65 1.57
CA THR A 27 16.53 11.74 1.23
C THR A 27 16.44 10.63 2.27
N LEU A 28 15.21 10.37 2.73
CA LEU A 28 14.88 9.22 3.57
C LEU A 28 14.50 8.06 2.64
N GLU A 29 15.30 6.99 2.62
CA GLU A 29 14.93 5.73 1.98
C GLU A 29 14.24 4.83 3.00
N THR A 30 13.08 4.25 2.66
CA THR A 30 12.43 3.23 3.50
C THR A 30 12.65 1.87 2.86
N ARG A 31 13.16 0.87 3.59
CA ARG A 31 13.39 -0.51 3.10
C ARG A 31 12.55 -1.52 3.88
N LEU A 32 12.27 -2.67 3.28
CA LEU A 32 11.76 -3.83 4.03
C LEU A 32 12.87 -4.42 4.89
N LEU A 33 12.50 -4.85 6.09
CA LEU A 33 13.36 -5.62 6.97
C LEU A 33 13.57 -7.03 6.41
N ASP A 34 14.82 -7.37 6.10
CA ASP A 34 15.20 -8.73 5.74
C ASP A 34 15.28 -9.63 6.99
N PRO A 35 15.09 -10.95 6.84
CA PRO A 35 15.39 -11.91 7.89
C PRO A 35 16.85 -11.77 8.36
N ALA A 36 17.09 -11.80 9.67
CA ALA A 36 18.45 -11.66 10.21
C ALA A 36 19.30 -12.94 10.05
N ASN A 37 18.66 -14.09 9.83
CA ASN A 37 19.30 -15.39 9.74
C ASN A 37 18.40 -16.42 9.04
N SER A 38 18.96 -17.59 8.72
CA SER A 38 18.25 -18.68 8.02
C SER A 38 17.10 -19.31 8.80
N ALA A 39 16.97 -19.09 10.12
CA ALA A 39 15.79 -19.52 10.86
C ALA A 39 14.63 -18.56 10.58
N GLU A 40 14.88 -17.25 10.64
CA GLU A 40 13.89 -16.23 10.29
C GLU A 40 13.45 -16.33 8.82
N GLU A 41 14.34 -16.69 7.90
CA GLU A 41 13.98 -16.95 6.50
C GLU A 41 12.92 -18.05 6.34
N LYS A 42 12.90 -19.02 7.25
CA LYS A 42 11.94 -20.15 7.27
C LYS A 42 10.67 -19.84 8.05
N GLU A 43 10.62 -18.71 8.73
CA GLU A 43 9.46 -18.30 9.52
C GLU A 43 8.75 -17.11 8.88
N GLN A 44 9.45 -16.29 8.09
CA GLN A 44 8.88 -15.09 7.50
C GLN A 44 8.34 -15.35 6.08
N THR A 45 7.29 -14.62 5.74
CA THR A 45 6.72 -14.52 4.39
C THR A 45 6.46 -13.05 4.09
N LEU A 46 6.56 -12.65 2.82
CA LEU A 46 6.13 -11.32 2.41
C LEU A 46 4.83 -11.46 1.63
N VAL A 47 3.75 -10.95 2.20
CA VAL A 47 2.41 -11.04 1.60
C VAL A 47 2.02 -9.70 1.03
N GLY A 48 1.50 -9.69 -0.19
CA GLY A 48 1.01 -8.50 -0.89
C GLY A 48 -0.40 -8.68 -1.42
N PHE A 49 -1.18 -7.62 -1.43
CA PHE A 49 -2.41 -7.55 -2.23
C PHE A 49 -2.64 -6.10 -2.70
N LEU A 50 -3.50 -5.94 -3.71
CA LEU A 50 -3.97 -4.63 -4.13
C LEU A 50 -5.42 -4.47 -3.71
N LEU A 51 -5.71 -3.40 -2.99
CA LEU A 51 -7.07 -3.08 -2.57
C LEU A 51 -7.56 -1.84 -3.31
N LEU A 52 -8.68 -1.98 -4.01
CA LEU A 52 -9.29 -0.95 -4.82
C LEU A 52 -10.61 -0.50 -4.18
N ASP A 53 -10.86 0.79 -4.21
CA ASP A 53 -12.16 1.38 -3.91
C ASP A 53 -12.82 1.78 -5.23
N ASP A 54 -14.01 1.22 -5.47
CA ASP A 54 -14.87 1.65 -6.56
C ASP A 54 -15.72 2.81 -6.05
N GLU A 55 -15.34 4.03 -6.42
CA GLU A 55 -16.01 5.26 -6.01
C GLU A 55 -17.34 5.41 -6.78
N LYS A 56 -18.29 4.48 -6.56
CA LYS A 56 -19.68 4.64 -6.96
C LYS A 56 -20.28 5.71 -6.05
N SER A 57 -20.44 6.89 -6.63
CA SER A 57 -20.89 8.14 -6.03
C SER A 57 -21.86 8.02 -4.83
N ASP A 58 -21.39 8.45 -3.66
CA ASP A 58 -22.25 9.20 -2.72
C ASP A 58 -22.47 10.64 -3.21
N ALA A 59 -21.70 11.08 -4.21
CA ALA A 59 -21.85 12.37 -4.88
C ALA A 59 -22.96 12.32 -5.95
N LYS A 60 -24.22 12.44 -5.52
CA LYS A 60 -25.28 13.01 -6.39
C LYS A 60 -25.00 14.50 -6.66
N ALA A 61 -23.90 14.83 -7.34
CA ALA A 61 -23.63 16.18 -7.86
C ALA A 61 -22.35 16.21 -8.72
N SER A 62 -22.28 15.44 -9.80
CA SER A 62 -21.48 15.87 -10.96
C SER A 62 -22.10 15.27 -12.21
N ALA A 63 -22.33 16.10 -13.22
CA ALA A 63 -22.95 15.73 -14.49
C ALA A 63 -22.05 14.81 -15.35
N THR A 64 -20.91 14.37 -14.83
CA THR A 64 -20.05 13.35 -15.41
C THR A 64 -19.96 12.19 -14.42
N LEU A 65 -20.73 11.15 -14.68
CA LEU A 65 -20.71 9.89 -13.95
C LEU A 65 -19.45 9.10 -14.36
N GLU A 66 -18.27 9.65 -14.05
CA GLU A 66 -17.01 8.93 -14.21
C GLU A 66 -16.76 8.15 -12.92
N VAL A 67 -16.95 6.83 -13.01
CA VAL A 67 -16.59 5.90 -11.94
C VAL A 67 -15.07 5.87 -11.85
N THR A 68 -14.52 6.39 -10.76
CA THR A 68 -13.08 6.38 -10.47
C THR A 68 -12.74 5.21 -9.57
N VAL A 69 -11.66 4.50 -9.93
CA VAL A 69 -11.09 3.45 -9.08
C VAL A 69 -9.83 3.98 -8.44
N GLN A 70 -9.78 3.95 -7.11
CA GLN A 70 -8.63 4.39 -6.31
C GLN A 70 -8.03 3.19 -5.59
N ALA A 71 -6.70 3.14 -5.45
CA ALA A 71 -6.06 2.14 -4.62
C ALA A 71 -5.81 2.66 -3.20
N LEU A 72 -5.87 1.75 -2.23
CA LEU A 72 -5.62 1.99 -0.83
C LEU A 72 -4.19 1.57 -0.47
N ASP A 73 -3.47 2.40 0.27
CA ASP A 73 -2.11 2.13 0.73
C ASP A 73 -2.08 1.33 2.04
N ALA A 74 -0.91 0.80 2.40
CA ALA A 74 -0.73 0.02 3.63
C ALA A 74 -1.04 0.78 4.93
N SER A 75 -1.03 2.12 4.93
CA SER A 75 -1.41 2.94 6.07
C SER A 75 -2.93 3.03 6.25
N ASN A 76 -3.71 2.65 5.24
CA ASN A 76 -5.15 2.66 5.27
C ASN A 76 -5.77 1.47 6.02
N PHE A 77 -5.02 0.48 6.53
CA PHE A 77 -5.65 -0.65 7.21
C PHE A 77 -4.73 -1.32 8.24
N SER A 78 -5.35 -2.00 9.22
CA SER A 78 -4.67 -2.77 10.24
C SER A 78 -4.85 -4.26 10.00
N ILE A 79 -3.73 -4.98 9.89
CA ILE A 79 -3.72 -6.45 9.88
C ILE A 79 -3.65 -6.97 11.30
N ASN A 80 -4.51 -7.93 11.59
CA ASN A 80 -4.69 -8.56 12.87
C ASN A 80 -4.40 -10.08 12.71
N MET A 81 -3.60 -10.62 13.61
CA MET A 81 -3.27 -12.05 13.74
C MET A 81 -4.40 -12.89 14.37
N VAL A 82 -4.80 -13.98 13.72
CA VAL A 82 -5.73 -14.93 14.31
C VAL A 82 -5.04 -15.64 15.48
N THR A 83 -5.60 -15.52 16.69
CA THR A 83 -5.16 -16.30 17.86
C THR A 83 -6.17 -17.43 18.12
N GLU A 84 -5.76 -18.67 17.90
CA GLU A 84 -6.61 -19.81 18.27
C GLU A 84 -6.62 -19.98 19.80
N LYS A 85 -7.81 -19.86 20.40
CA LYS A 85 -8.30 -20.84 21.38
C LYS A 85 -9.81 -20.71 21.63
N GLU A 86 -10.48 -21.82 21.33
CA GLU A 86 -11.84 -22.28 21.66
C GLU A 86 -13.04 -21.74 20.85
N GLY A 87 -13.38 -22.51 19.82
CA GLY A 87 -14.74 -22.66 19.26
C GLY A 87 -15.11 -21.62 18.22
N ASP A 88 -14.64 -21.80 16.97
CA ASP A 88 -15.08 -21.09 15.75
C ASP A 88 -15.09 -19.56 15.80
N LYS A 89 -14.42 -18.95 16.79
CA LYS A 89 -14.40 -17.50 16.98
C LYS A 89 -13.00 -16.97 16.78
N VAL A 90 -12.83 -16.21 15.71
CA VAL A 90 -11.65 -15.38 15.50
C VAL A 90 -11.58 -14.37 16.64
N LYS A 91 -10.55 -14.50 17.50
CA LYS A 91 -10.30 -13.55 18.58
C LYS A 91 -9.48 -12.37 18.06
N ASP A 92 -9.82 -11.18 18.55
CA ASP A 92 -9.16 -9.94 18.17
C ASP A 92 -7.66 -10.01 18.40
N ALA A 93 -6.91 -9.67 17.36
CA ALA A 93 -5.46 -9.71 17.42
C ALA A 93 -4.85 -8.44 18.00
N VAL A 94 -3.69 -8.62 18.61
CA VAL A 94 -2.78 -7.51 18.92
C VAL A 94 -2.26 -6.91 17.61
N PRO A 95 -2.32 -5.57 17.43
CA PRO A 95 -1.79 -4.91 16.25
C PRO A 95 -0.29 -5.15 16.12
N MET A 96 0.17 -5.38 14.89
CA MET A 96 1.60 -5.52 14.61
C MET A 96 2.30 -4.18 14.91
N PRO A 97 3.41 -4.16 15.66
CA PRO A 97 4.18 -2.94 15.86
C PRO A 97 4.73 -2.45 14.52
N SER A 98 4.48 -1.17 14.23
CA SER A 98 4.97 -0.48 13.03
C SER A 98 6.43 -0.07 13.19
N GLU A 99 7.17 -0.14 12.06
CA GLU A 99 8.46 0.49 11.78
C GLU A 99 9.59 0.26 12.83
N ILE A 100 10.64 -0.45 12.43
CA ILE A 100 11.89 -0.50 13.21
C ILE A 100 12.82 0.56 12.63
N LEU A 101 12.96 1.68 13.34
CA LEU A 101 13.96 2.69 12.99
C LEU A 101 15.35 2.11 13.27
N TYR A 102 16.07 1.78 12.20
CA TYR A 102 17.49 1.41 12.25
C TYR A 102 18.25 2.31 11.28
N HIS A 103 19.39 2.84 11.74
CA HIS A 103 20.24 3.75 10.99
C HIS A 103 21.44 3.00 10.42
N GLU A 104 21.60 3.03 9.10
CA GLU A 104 22.82 2.57 8.44
C GLU A 104 23.58 3.83 7.97
N GLU A 105 24.75 4.09 8.56
CA GLU A 105 25.65 5.16 8.12
C GLU A 105 26.41 4.70 6.87
N GLU A 106 25.83 4.92 5.68
CA GLU A 106 26.61 5.02 4.45
C GLU A 106 26.29 6.36 3.79
N GLU A 107 27.26 7.28 3.90
CA GLU A 107 27.35 8.58 3.24
C GLU A 107 26.05 9.42 3.25
N LEU A 108 25.81 10.13 4.35
CA LEU A 108 24.83 11.24 4.48
C LEU A 108 23.34 10.92 4.18
N SER A 109 22.99 9.68 3.87
CA SER A 109 21.62 9.22 3.59
C SER A 109 20.98 8.54 4.80
N TYR A 110 19.66 8.67 4.96
CA TYR A 110 18.92 8.04 6.07
C TYR A 110 18.14 6.86 5.52
N VAL A 111 18.42 5.66 6.05
CA VAL A 111 17.60 4.47 5.79
C VAL A 111 16.70 4.24 7.00
N THR A 112 15.44 3.88 6.76
CA THR A 112 14.50 3.39 7.77
C THR A 112 13.98 2.04 7.35
N TYR A 113 13.90 1.11 8.29
CA TYR A 113 13.37 -0.23 8.03
C TYR A 113 11.91 -0.33 8.46
N SER A 114 11.12 -0.99 7.63
CA SER A 114 9.71 -1.27 7.91
C SER A 114 9.42 -2.74 7.71
N LYS A 115 8.37 -3.21 8.40
CA LYS A 115 7.78 -4.53 8.16
C LYS A 115 6.71 -4.49 7.07
N PHE A 116 6.45 -3.33 6.46
CA PHE A 116 5.47 -3.16 5.39
C PHE A 116 5.97 -2.23 4.28
N ILE A 117 5.38 -2.33 3.09
CA ILE A 117 5.74 -1.51 1.92
C ILE A 117 4.90 -0.22 1.94
N LYS A 118 5.56 0.93 2.07
CA LYS A 118 4.92 2.26 2.07
C LYS A 118 4.61 2.74 0.65
N ASN A 119 3.83 1.96 -0.11
CA ASN A 119 3.41 2.30 -1.48
C ASN A 119 1.93 1.91 -1.66
N THR A 120 1.39 2.05 -2.88
CA THR A 120 -0.01 1.73 -3.23
C THR A 120 -0.41 0.26 -3.05
N PHE A 121 0.50 -0.59 -2.61
CA PHE A 121 0.26 -2.00 -2.36
C PHE A 121 0.28 -2.29 -0.86
N ALA A 122 -0.65 -3.13 -0.44
CA ALA A 122 -0.74 -3.68 0.89
C ALA A 122 0.31 -4.79 1.08
N GLY A 123 1.57 -4.44 1.36
CA GLY A 123 2.67 -5.41 1.52
C GLY A 123 3.14 -5.58 2.97
N PHE A 124 3.22 -6.80 3.51
CA PHE A 124 3.54 -7.10 4.91
C PHE A 124 4.49 -8.29 5.06
N VAL A 125 5.53 -8.13 5.89
CA VAL A 125 6.36 -9.25 6.37
C VAL A 125 5.65 -9.89 7.57
N LEU A 126 5.20 -11.13 7.41
CA LEU A 126 4.38 -11.86 8.39
C LEU A 126 5.05 -13.17 8.81
N ASP A 127 4.61 -13.71 9.94
CA ASP A 127 4.97 -15.05 10.39
C ASP A 127 4.13 -16.07 9.60
N SER A 128 4.81 -16.89 8.82
CA SER A 128 4.23 -17.89 7.92
C SER A 128 3.49 -19.02 8.64
N ASN A 129 3.73 -19.22 9.93
CA ASN A 129 3.02 -20.22 10.73
C ASN A 129 1.70 -19.71 11.29
N LYS A 130 1.35 -18.46 11.01
CA LYS A 130 0.16 -17.79 11.53
C LYS A 130 -0.78 -17.40 10.40
N GLU A 131 -2.04 -17.24 10.77
CA GLU A 131 -3.07 -16.74 9.88
C GLU A 131 -3.50 -15.35 10.32
N TYR A 132 -3.93 -14.53 9.36
CA TYR A 132 -4.25 -13.13 9.59
C TYR A 132 -5.54 -12.71 8.89
N TYR A 133 -6.12 -11.61 9.36
CA TYR A 133 -7.28 -10.95 8.78
C TYR A 133 -7.09 -9.42 8.83
N ILE A 134 -7.89 -8.69 8.06
CA ILE A 134 -7.96 -7.23 8.12
C ILE A 134 -8.99 -6.87 9.20
N GLY A 135 -8.56 -6.25 10.30
CA GLY A 135 -9.47 -5.86 11.38
C GLY A 135 -10.11 -4.48 11.19
N ARG A 136 -9.34 -3.53 10.65
CA ARG A 136 -9.80 -2.16 10.41
C ARG A 136 -9.27 -1.64 9.10
N MET A 137 -10.09 -0.83 8.43
CA MET A 137 -9.71 -0.04 7.29
C MET A 137 -10.17 1.41 7.48
N SER A 138 -9.37 2.35 6.99
CA SER A 138 -9.57 3.78 7.08
C SER A 138 -9.07 4.44 5.80
N TRP A 139 -9.96 5.01 4.99
CA TRP A 139 -9.59 5.67 3.74
C TRP A 139 -10.45 6.90 3.48
N SER A 140 -10.03 7.76 2.55
CA SER A 140 -10.74 9.00 2.23
C SER A 140 -11.41 8.92 0.86
N ARG A 141 -12.68 9.32 0.76
CA ARG A 141 -13.39 9.52 -0.53
C ARG A 141 -13.66 10.99 -0.78
N TYR A 142 -13.76 11.39 -2.05
CA TYR A 142 -14.16 12.74 -2.41
C TYR A 142 -15.69 12.85 -2.40
N CYS A 143 -16.21 13.90 -1.76
CA CYS A 143 -17.64 14.22 -1.69
C CYS A 143 -17.97 15.49 -2.50
N GLY A 144 -17.20 15.75 -3.57
CA GLY A 144 -17.22 16.96 -4.39
C GLY A 144 -15.86 17.67 -4.43
N ASP A 145 -15.75 18.76 -5.19
CA ASP A 145 -14.48 19.42 -5.56
C ASP A 145 -13.58 19.87 -4.39
N ARG A 146 -14.13 20.01 -3.19
CA ARG A 146 -13.41 20.45 -1.98
C ARG A 146 -13.75 19.66 -0.73
N CYS A 147 -14.37 18.50 -0.90
CA CYS A 147 -14.87 17.68 0.20
C CYS A 147 -14.13 16.35 0.22
N LYS A 148 -13.51 16.00 1.35
CA LYS A 148 -12.98 14.67 1.63
C LYS A 148 -13.67 14.13 2.87
N THR A 149 -14.23 12.94 2.76
CA THR A 149 -14.79 12.23 3.91
C THR A 149 -13.86 11.09 4.30
N LEU A 150 -13.54 10.98 5.59
CA LEU A 150 -12.80 9.84 6.12
C LEU A 150 -13.79 8.72 6.43
N LEU A 151 -13.70 7.64 5.67
CA LEU A 151 -14.40 6.40 5.94
C LEU A 151 -13.56 5.54 6.86
N ASN A 152 -14.20 4.99 7.88
CA ASN A 152 -13.60 4.00 8.77
C ASN A 152 -14.52 2.79 8.80
N LEU A 153 -13.92 1.63 8.61
CA LEU A 153 -14.60 0.36 8.61
C LEU A 153 -13.90 -0.59 9.56
N SER A 154 -14.66 -1.16 10.49
CA SER A 154 -14.24 -2.34 11.22
C SER A 154 -14.80 -3.54 10.46
N LEU A 155 -13.92 -4.42 9.99
CA LEU A 155 -14.35 -5.65 9.34
C LEU A 155 -14.60 -6.70 10.41
N GLU A 156 -15.71 -7.43 10.28
CA GLU A 156 -15.91 -8.63 11.07
C GLU A 156 -14.83 -9.65 10.70
N PRO A 157 -14.12 -10.25 11.66
CA PRO A 157 -12.97 -11.08 11.34
C PRO A 157 -13.29 -12.25 10.40
N GLN A 158 -14.46 -12.87 10.57
CA GLN A 158 -14.90 -13.99 9.73
C GLN A 158 -15.08 -13.55 8.27
N ILE A 159 -15.75 -12.42 8.04
CA ILE A 159 -15.94 -11.85 6.70
C ILE A 159 -14.59 -11.53 6.06
N SER A 160 -13.67 -10.91 6.82
CA SER A 160 -12.33 -10.61 6.28
C SER A 160 -11.56 -11.88 5.94
N TYR A 161 -11.64 -12.91 6.78
CA TYR A 161 -10.89 -14.15 6.61
C TYR A 161 -11.43 -14.97 5.43
N ASP A 162 -12.75 -15.04 5.27
CA ASP A 162 -13.41 -15.75 4.17
C ASP A 162 -13.13 -15.10 2.81
N THR A 163 -13.06 -13.76 2.76
CA THR A 163 -12.71 -13.04 1.53
C THR A 163 -11.20 -13.07 1.25
N LEU A 164 -10.36 -12.73 2.23
CA LEU A 164 -8.92 -12.62 2.08
C LEU A 164 -8.23 -13.49 3.13
N LYS A 165 -7.98 -14.75 2.77
CA LYS A 165 -7.18 -15.64 3.59
C LYS A 165 -5.71 -15.25 3.51
N ILE A 166 -5.23 -14.47 4.47
CA ILE A 166 -3.83 -14.10 4.59
C ILE A 166 -3.08 -15.26 5.26
N LYS A 167 -2.55 -16.15 4.42
CA LYS A 167 -1.69 -17.24 4.84
C LYS A 167 -0.36 -17.17 4.10
N GLY A 168 0.71 -17.11 4.88
CA GLY A 168 2.06 -17.07 4.36
C GLY A 168 2.56 -18.39 3.80
N LYS A 169 3.59 -18.30 2.98
CA LYS A 169 4.45 -19.43 2.65
C LYS A 169 5.87 -19.11 3.08
N PRO A 170 6.50 -19.95 3.93
CA PRO A 170 7.86 -19.73 4.42
C PRO A 170 8.85 -19.36 3.33
N GLY A 171 9.53 -18.23 3.51
CA GLY A 171 10.60 -17.77 2.62
C GLY A 171 10.14 -17.39 1.20
N GLU A 172 8.86 -17.10 1.01
CA GLU A 172 8.29 -16.71 -0.27
C GLU A 172 7.54 -15.37 -0.20
N ILE A 173 7.47 -14.74 -1.36
CA ILE A 173 6.64 -13.58 -1.62
C ILE A 173 5.33 -14.08 -2.23
N VAL A 174 4.21 -13.77 -1.58
CA VAL A 174 2.88 -14.23 -1.98
C VAL A 174 2.02 -13.02 -2.32
N PHE A 175 1.64 -12.87 -3.59
CA PHE A 175 0.63 -11.92 -4.00
C PHE A 175 -0.75 -12.59 -3.94
N LEU A 176 -1.64 -12.11 -3.08
CA LEU A 176 -2.95 -12.71 -2.84
C LEU A 176 -4.01 -12.29 -3.86
N GLY A 177 -3.67 -11.36 -4.75
CA GLY A 177 -4.53 -10.86 -5.82
C GLY A 177 -5.00 -9.42 -5.60
N VAL A 178 -6.02 -9.06 -6.38
CA VAL A 178 -6.65 -7.73 -6.34
C VAL A 178 -8.04 -7.85 -5.74
N TYR A 179 -8.34 -6.97 -4.80
CA TYR A 179 -9.59 -6.96 -4.04
C TYR A 179 -10.26 -5.62 -4.19
N MET A 180 -11.57 -5.60 -4.08
CA MET A 180 -12.38 -4.40 -4.07
C MET A 180 -13.03 -4.22 -2.71
N ILE A 181 -13.10 -2.98 -2.26
CA ILE A 181 -13.99 -2.56 -1.19
C ILE A 181 -15.05 -1.60 -1.69
N ASN A 182 -16.30 -1.87 -1.34
CA ASN A 182 -17.40 -0.93 -1.50
C ASN A 182 -17.99 -0.60 -0.13
N ALA A 183 -18.07 0.70 0.17
CA ALA A 183 -18.93 1.20 1.24
C ALA A 183 -20.31 1.50 0.65
N ILE A 184 -21.27 0.58 0.80
CA ILE A 184 -22.66 0.78 0.36
C ILE A 184 -23.50 1.28 1.54
N GLN A 185 -24.25 2.36 1.34
CA GLN A 185 -25.25 2.81 2.30
C GLN A 185 -26.33 1.74 2.49
N ASP A 186 -26.49 1.27 3.73
CA ASP A 186 -27.53 0.32 4.12
C ASP A 186 -28.90 1.03 4.06
N LYS A 187 -29.67 0.72 3.00
CA LYS A 187 -30.97 1.32 2.71
C LYS A 187 -32.03 1.01 3.77
N GLU A 188 -31.84 -0.01 4.60
CA GLU A 188 -32.78 -0.42 5.64
C GLU A 188 -32.53 0.29 6.98
N SER A 189 -31.41 1.00 7.12
CA SER A 189 -30.97 1.61 8.38
C SER A 189 -31.31 3.10 8.52
N LYS A 190 -32.56 3.49 8.31
CA LYS A 190 -33.01 4.83 8.72
C LYS A 190 -33.24 4.85 10.24
N SER A 191 -32.17 5.03 11.01
CA SER A 191 -32.30 5.39 12.43
C SER A 191 -33.00 6.75 12.54
N PHE A 192 -34.21 6.77 13.11
CA PHE A 192 -34.98 7.99 13.35
C PHE A 192 -34.28 9.00 14.28
N PHE A 193 -33.19 8.59 14.96
CA PHE A 193 -32.53 9.37 16.02
C PHE A 193 -31.04 9.61 15.79
N SER A 194 -30.46 9.17 14.67
CA SER A 194 -29.05 9.47 14.36
C SER A 194 -28.80 9.61 12.85
N ASN A 195 -28.18 10.73 12.44
CA ASN A 195 -27.70 10.96 11.08
C ASN A 195 -26.50 10.06 10.68
N LYS A 196 -26.26 8.95 11.40
CA LYS A 196 -25.18 8.03 11.09
C LYS A 196 -25.68 7.02 10.06
N VAL A 197 -25.30 7.24 8.81
CA VAL A 197 -25.48 6.27 7.73
C VAL A 197 -24.76 4.98 8.12
N LYS A 198 -25.49 3.87 8.26
CA LYS A 198 -24.86 2.56 8.42
C LYS A 198 -24.33 2.14 7.04
N ILE A 199 -23.03 1.88 6.97
CA ILE A 199 -22.36 1.43 5.76
C ILE A 199 -22.22 -0.08 5.87
N LYS A 200 -22.73 -0.82 4.87
CA LYS A 200 -22.42 -2.24 4.72
C LYS A 200 -21.18 -2.35 3.84
N PRO A 201 -20.08 -2.92 4.36
CA PRO A 201 -18.93 -3.18 3.52
C PRO A 201 -19.21 -4.36 2.59
N GLU A 202 -18.90 -4.19 1.32
CA GLU A 202 -18.68 -5.33 0.43
C GLU A 202 -17.17 -5.40 0.19
N PHE A 203 -16.57 -6.51 0.62
CA PHE A 203 -15.16 -6.79 0.43
C PHE A 203 -15.08 -8.08 -0.39
N GLU A 204 -14.57 -7.99 -1.61
CA GLU A 204 -14.57 -9.10 -2.56
C GLU A 204 -13.27 -9.19 -3.35
N LYS A 205 -12.90 -10.41 -3.76
CA LYS A 205 -11.82 -10.62 -4.70
C LYS A 205 -12.28 -10.26 -6.11
N ILE A 206 -11.44 -9.56 -6.86
CA ILE A 206 -11.71 -9.25 -8.26
C ILE A 206 -11.29 -10.45 -9.12
N GLU A 207 -12.29 -11.19 -9.61
CA GLU A 207 -12.06 -12.32 -10.52
C GLU A 207 -11.55 -11.87 -11.89
N LYS A 208 -10.88 -12.78 -12.61
CA LYS A 208 -10.21 -12.50 -13.90
C LYS A 208 -11.16 -11.93 -14.98
N ASP A 209 -12.42 -12.32 -14.95
CA ASP A 209 -13.49 -11.90 -15.88
C ASP A 209 -14.33 -10.72 -15.36
N SER A 210 -13.95 -10.14 -14.21
CA SER A 210 -14.66 -9.00 -13.63
C SER A 210 -14.70 -7.79 -14.57
N PRO A 211 -15.85 -7.09 -14.67
CA PRO A 211 -15.96 -5.87 -15.47
C PRO A 211 -15.07 -4.73 -14.96
N ILE A 212 -14.52 -4.82 -13.74
CA ILE A 212 -13.61 -3.81 -13.18
C ILE A 212 -12.35 -3.67 -14.03
N TRP A 213 -11.85 -4.75 -14.62
CA TRP A 213 -10.66 -4.71 -15.48
C TRP A 213 -10.84 -3.84 -16.74
N ASN A 214 -12.09 -3.61 -17.14
CA ASN A 214 -12.45 -2.78 -18.29
C ASN A 214 -12.77 -1.33 -17.90
N LYS A 215 -12.75 -0.99 -16.59
CA LYS A 215 -12.97 0.39 -16.14
C LYS A 215 -11.75 1.26 -16.45
N LYS A 216 -12.00 2.56 -16.62
CA LYS A 216 -10.93 3.53 -16.81
C LYS A 216 -10.25 3.81 -15.47
N PHE A 217 -8.95 3.57 -15.43
CA PHE A 217 -8.07 4.07 -14.38
C PHE A 217 -7.45 5.38 -14.88
N PRO A 218 -7.35 6.43 -14.04
CA PRO A 218 -6.55 7.60 -14.40
C PRO A 218 -5.12 7.18 -14.74
N ASN A 219 -4.51 7.73 -15.80
CA ASN A 219 -3.19 7.29 -16.29
C ASN A 219 -2.11 7.22 -15.21
N TYR A 220 -2.12 8.19 -14.27
CA TYR A 220 -1.18 8.19 -13.15
C TYR A 220 -1.43 7.03 -12.19
N ILE A 221 -2.70 6.69 -11.90
CA ILE A 221 -3.06 5.52 -11.07
C ILE A 221 -2.61 4.25 -11.78
N GLN A 222 -2.91 4.13 -13.08
CA GLN A 222 -2.59 2.94 -13.86
C GLN A 222 -1.08 2.63 -13.84
N SER A 223 -0.24 3.64 -14.06
CA SER A 223 1.22 3.45 -14.07
C SER A 223 1.81 3.14 -12.69
N HIS A 224 1.09 3.44 -11.60
CA HIS A 224 1.50 3.06 -10.24
C HIS A 224 1.03 1.66 -9.84
N LEU A 225 -0.08 1.18 -10.41
CA LEU A 225 -0.73 -0.07 -10.02
C LEU A 225 -0.46 -1.25 -10.94
N PHE A 226 -0.18 -0.97 -12.21
CA PHE A 226 -0.07 -1.99 -13.24
C PHE A 226 1.25 -1.83 -13.99
N ASP A 227 1.77 -2.96 -14.44
CA ASP A 227 2.81 -3.02 -15.44
C ASP A 227 2.26 -2.54 -16.81
N SER A 228 3.02 -1.69 -17.48
CA SER A 228 2.58 -1.07 -18.74
C SER A 228 2.55 -2.05 -19.91
N GLU A 229 3.41 -3.08 -19.89
CA GLU A 229 3.52 -4.05 -20.98
C GLU A 229 2.43 -5.13 -20.89
N SER A 230 2.05 -5.48 -19.66
CA SER A 230 1.09 -6.55 -19.36
C SER A 230 -0.38 -6.11 -19.32
N GLY A 231 -0.67 -4.82 -19.47
CA GLY A 231 -2.03 -4.26 -19.45
C GLY A 231 -2.65 -4.18 -18.04
N ILE A 232 -3.98 -3.98 -17.94
CA ILE A 232 -4.70 -3.89 -16.66
C ILE A 232 -5.29 -5.26 -16.30
N ASN A 233 -4.64 -5.99 -15.41
CA ASN A 233 -5.08 -7.30 -14.89
C ASN A 233 -4.32 -7.68 -13.61
N GLU A 234 -4.70 -8.79 -12.99
CA GLU A 234 -4.08 -9.30 -11.75
C GLU A 234 -2.58 -9.62 -11.93
N LYS A 235 -2.18 -10.25 -13.05
CA LYS A 235 -0.76 -10.57 -13.32
C LYS A 235 0.08 -9.29 -13.39
N SER A 236 -0.44 -8.27 -14.05
CA SER A 236 0.20 -6.96 -14.15
C SER A 236 0.34 -6.25 -12.80
N ALA A 237 -0.66 -6.40 -11.91
CA ALA A 237 -0.57 -5.91 -10.54
C ALA A 237 0.49 -6.65 -9.72
N GLU A 238 0.60 -7.98 -9.87
CA GLU A 238 1.65 -8.79 -9.22
C GLU A 238 3.04 -8.36 -9.70
N ILE A 239 3.23 -8.17 -11.02
CA ILE A 239 4.50 -7.67 -11.58
C ILE A 239 4.84 -6.31 -10.97
N LYS A 240 3.87 -5.39 -10.90
CA LYS A 240 4.10 -4.05 -10.34
C LYS A 240 4.44 -4.09 -8.85
N PHE A 241 3.79 -4.96 -8.08
CA PHE A 241 4.11 -5.22 -6.68
C PHE A 241 5.56 -5.68 -6.51
N LEU A 242 6.02 -6.65 -7.30
CA LEU A 242 7.40 -7.17 -7.25
C LEU A 242 8.41 -6.10 -7.66
N LEU A 243 8.15 -5.35 -8.75
CA LEU A 243 8.99 -4.24 -9.17
C LEU A 243 9.12 -3.18 -8.09
N ASN A 244 8.05 -2.89 -7.35
CA ASN A 244 8.11 -1.95 -6.23
C ASN A 244 9.04 -2.46 -5.12
N ILE A 245 9.03 -3.76 -4.79
CA ILE A 245 9.96 -4.34 -3.81
C ILE A 245 11.41 -4.21 -4.31
N ILE A 246 11.65 -4.56 -5.57
CA ILE A 246 12.98 -4.51 -6.19
C ILE A 246 13.53 -3.08 -6.21
N ASN A 247 12.68 -2.10 -6.53
CA ASN A 247 13.08 -0.69 -6.62
C ASN A 247 13.38 -0.08 -5.25
N VAL A 248 12.67 -0.52 -4.22
CA VAL A 248 12.87 -0.04 -2.85
C VAL A 248 14.11 -0.67 -2.20
N GLN A 249 14.55 -1.84 -2.67
CA GLN A 249 15.69 -2.58 -2.12
C GLN A 249 16.93 -2.48 -3.00
N LYS A 250 18.05 -2.01 -2.44
CA LYS A 250 19.34 -2.02 -3.16
C LYS A 250 19.91 -3.45 -3.28
N LYS A 251 19.80 -4.23 -2.22
CA LYS A 251 20.23 -5.63 -2.06
C LYS A 251 19.37 -6.29 -0.97
N GLY A 252 19.47 -7.60 -0.79
CA GLY A 252 18.85 -8.28 0.34
C GLY A 252 17.92 -9.43 -0.01
N TYR A 253 17.47 -10.14 1.03
CA TYR A 253 16.68 -11.37 0.89
C TYR A 253 15.39 -11.13 0.11
N TRP A 254 14.61 -10.11 0.49
CA TRP A 254 13.33 -9.85 -0.17
C TRP A 254 13.50 -9.37 -1.61
N LYS A 255 14.60 -8.71 -1.94
CA LYS A 255 14.93 -8.34 -3.32
C LYS A 255 15.16 -9.58 -4.18
N GLU A 256 16.04 -10.47 -3.73
CA GLU A 256 16.38 -11.69 -4.47
C GLU A 256 15.14 -12.57 -4.70
N LYS A 257 14.26 -12.66 -3.69
CA LYS A 257 12.98 -13.37 -3.81
C LYS A 257 12.04 -12.69 -4.79
N ALA A 258 11.99 -11.36 -4.82
CA ALA A 258 11.16 -10.62 -5.76
C ALA A 258 11.64 -10.77 -7.20
N GLU A 259 12.94 -10.68 -7.43
CA GLU A 259 13.55 -10.90 -8.76
C GLU A 259 13.30 -12.33 -9.25
N LYS A 260 13.46 -13.33 -8.37
CA LYS A 260 13.17 -14.73 -8.70
C LYS A 260 11.71 -14.91 -9.10
N ARG A 261 10.77 -14.43 -8.27
CA ARG A 261 9.33 -14.55 -8.53
C ARG A 261 8.91 -13.82 -9.81
N LEU A 262 9.48 -12.62 -10.05
CA LEU A 262 9.23 -11.86 -11.27
C LEU A 262 9.69 -12.64 -12.51
N ASN A 263 10.88 -13.23 -12.47
CA ASN A 263 11.40 -14.05 -13.57
C ASN A 263 10.54 -15.29 -13.84
N GLU A 264 9.95 -15.90 -12.82
CA GLU A 264 9.00 -17.01 -12.98
C GLU A 264 7.71 -16.55 -13.67
N LEU A 265 7.15 -15.41 -13.25
CA LEU A 265 5.92 -14.83 -13.84
C LEU A 265 6.08 -14.41 -15.29
N LEU A 266 7.25 -13.90 -15.68
CA LEU A 266 7.53 -13.48 -17.04
C LEU A 266 7.75 -14.67 -18.00
N LYS A 267 8.06 -15.86 -17.46
CA LYS A 267 8.24 -17.10 -18.25
C LYS A 267 6.95 -17.90 -18.44
N SER A 268 5.95 -17.70 -17.59
CA SER A 268 4.61 -18.32 -17.65
C SER A 268 3.65 -17.55 -18.54
#